data_AF-A0A2A5M870-F1
#
_entry.id   AF-A0A2A5M870-F1
#
_cell.length_a   1.000
_cell.length_b   1.000
_cell.length_c   1.000
_cell.angle_alpha   90.00
_cell.angle_beta   90.00
_cell.angle_gamma   90.00
#
_symmetry.space_group_name_H-M   'P 1'
#
loop_
_entity.id
_entity.type
_entity.pdbx_description
1 polymer ?
#
loop_
_entity_poly.entity_id
_entity_poly.type
_entity_poly.pdbx_seq_one_letter_code
_entity_poly.pdbx_strand_id
1 'polypeptide(L)'
;RSGIIQLVCDPNDSKEAHEIASNARNEFVLIAEGTIRPRGEGLLNPKLKTGEIEVVVSKLTIENESAVPPFAIADESVNEELRLKYRFLDLRNPKLYENFALRSKACIAARNSLANMGFLEVE
;
A
#
# COMPACT_ATOMS: atom_id res chain seq x y z
N ARG A 1 0.68 -6.49 -1.99
CA ARG A 1 0.88 -5.38 -1.03
C ARG A 1 0.77 -5.95 0.39
N SER A 2 1.60 -5.52 1.32
CA SER A 2 1.70 -6.11 2.68
C SER A 2 0.76 -5.48 3.72
N GLY A 3 0.24 -4.27 3.49
CA GLY A 3 -0.68 -3.58 4.40
C GLY A 3 -0.30 -2.11 4.58
N ILE A 4 -0.77 -1.52 5.68
CA ILE A 4 -0.47 -0.14 6.11
C ILE A 4 0.28 -0.23 7.44
N ILE A 5 1.22 0.68 7.70
CA ILE A 5 1.91 0.84 8.98
C ILE A 5 2.03 2.33 9.30
N GLN A 6 2.06 2.66 10.59
CA GLN A 6 2.25 4.04 11.05
C GLN A 6 3.74 4.37 11.13
N LEU A 7 4.08 5.53 10.56
CA LEU A 7 5.40 6.14 10.66
C LEU A 7 5.29 7.31 11.63
N VAL A 8 6.21 7.40 12.59
CA VAL A 8 6.33 8.50 13.55
C VAL A 8 7.61 9.26 13.23
N CYS A 9 7.46 10.55 12.93
CA CYS A 9 8.56 11.47 12.67
C CYS A 9 8.55 12.55 13.75
N ASP A 10 9.21 12.31 14.88
CA ASP A 10 9.37 13.27 15.98
C ASP A 10 10.66 14.09 15.77
N PRO A 11 10.65 15.43 15.91
CA PRO A 11 11.85 16.24 15.75
C PRO A 11 12.93 15.95 16.81
N ASN A 12 12.59 15.33 17.95
CA ASN A 12 13.56 14.87 18.94
C ASN A 12 14.34 13.64 18.44
N ASP A 13 13.70 12.80 17.62
CA ASP A 13 14.32 11.62 17.02
C ASP A 13 15.10 11.98 15.74
N SER A 14 14.49 12.78 14.86
CA SER A 14 15.12 13.27 13.63
C SER A 14 14.43 14.53 13.11
N LYS A 15 15.11 15.68 13.21
CA LYS A 15 14.62 16.96 12.68
C LYS A 15 14.45 16.92 11.16
N GLU A 16 15.42 16.34 10.46
CA GLU A 16 15.39 16.22 8.99
C GLU A 16 14.20 15.38 8.52
N ALA A 17 13.97 14.21 9.14
CA ALA A 17 12.82 13.38 8.80
C ALA A 17 11.48 14.08 9.10
N HIS A 18 11.41 14.85 10.20
CA HIS A 18 10.22 15.61 10.57
C HIS A 18 9.90 16.73 9.56
N GLU A 19 10.91 17.45 9.07
CA GLU A 19 10.75 18.48 8.05
C GLU A 19 10.28 17.88 6.72
N ILE A 20 10.89 16.77 6.28
CA ILE A 20 10.47 16.06 5.07
C ILE A 20 9.03 15.55 5.21
N ALA A 21 8.67 14.96 6.36
CA ALA A 21 7.32 14.46 6.63
C ALA A 21 6.27 15.57 6.56
N SER A 22 6.60 16.80 6.99
CA SER A 22 5.70 17.95 6.93
C SER A 22 5.33 18.35 5.48
N ASN A 23 6.19 18.01 4.52
CA ASN A 23 5.96 18.25 3.10
C ASN A 23 5.20 17.11 2.41
N ALA A 24 5.15 15.92 3.01
CA ALA A 24 4.46 14.77 2.42
C ALA A 24 2.95 15.06 2.25
N ARG A 25 2.39 14.60 1.13
CA ARG A 25 0.95 14.64 0.84
C ARG A 25 0.46 13.23 0.48
N ASN A 26 -0.86 13.09 0.35
CA ASN A 26 -1.48 11.82 -0.04
C ASN A 26 -0.85 11.28 -1.33
N GLU A 27 -0.64 9.97 -1.36
CA GLU A 27 -0.12 9.21 -2.51
C GLU A 27 1.33 9.50 -2.93
N PHE A 28 2.10 10.25 -2.14
CA PHE A 28 3.55 10.33 -2.32
C PHE A 28 4.21 8.95 -2.14
N VAL A 29 5.27 8.70 -2.90
CA VAL A 29 6.10 7.50 -2.72
C VAL A 29 7.21 7.84 -1.76
N LEU A 30 7.17 7.19 -0.59
CA LEU A 30 8.12 7.42 0.50
C LEU A 30 9.01 6.20 0.71
N ILE A 31 10.27 6.45 1.01
CA ILE A 31 11.21 5.46 1.56
C ILE A 31 11.50 5.88 3.00
N ALA A 32 11.24 4.98 3.95
CA ALA A 32 11.45 5.24 5.37
C ALA A 32 12.36 4.17 5.97
N GLU A 33 13.33 4.62 6.76
CA GLU A 33 14.20 3.78 7.59
C GLU A 33 13.99 4.17 9.05
N GLY A 34 13.96 3.19 9.95
CA GLY A 34 13.67 3.44 11.35
C GLY A 34 13.58 2.19 12.21
N THR A 35 13.24 2.40 13.49
CA THR A 35 13.12 1.32 14.47
C THR A 35 11.66 1.04 14.78
N ILE A 36 11.29 -0.24 14.84
CA ILE A 36 9.93 -0.66 15.23
C ILE A 36 9.81 -0.61 16.75
N ARG A 37 8.73 -0.03 17.26
CA ARG A 37 8.36 -0.08 18.68
C ARG A 37 6.86 -0.35 18.86
N PRO A 38 6.43 -0.83 20.05
CA PRO A 38 5.03 -0.81 20.42
C PRO A 38 4.49 0.62 20.42
N ARG A 39 3.22 0.78 20.05
CA ARG A 39 2.56 2.07 20.22
C ARG A 39 2.42 2.42 21.70
N GLY A 40 2.36 3.72 22.00
CA GLY A 40 2.11 4.21 23.35
C GLY A 40 0.79 3.68 23.93
N GLU A 41 0.69 3.67 25.26
CA GLU A 41 -0.52 3.21 25.95
C GLU A 41 -1.77 3.95 25.43
N GLY A 42 -2.84 3.20 25.12
CA GLY A 42 -4.09 3.74 24.58
C GLY A 42 -4.07 4.08 23.08
N LEU A 43 -2.93 3.95 22.38
CA LEU A 43 -2.81 4.26 20.94
C LEU A 43 -2.86 3.02 20.03
N LEU A 44 -3.14 1.84 20.59
CA LEU A 44 -3.34 0.60 19.85
C LEU A 44 -4.56 0.72 18.92
N ASN A 45 -4.43 0.26 17.68
CA ASN A 45 -5.51 0.30 16.70
C ASN A 45 -5.92 -1.12 16.25
N PRO A 46 -6.97 -1.73 16.85
CA PRO A 46 -7.35 -3.11 16.53
C PRO A 46 -7.89 -3.30 15.11
N LYS A 47 -8.18 -2.21 14.38
CA LYS A 47 -8.63 -2.29 12.97
C LYS A 47 -7.47 -2.53 11.99
N LEU A 48 -6.22 -2.37 12.43
CA LEU A 48 -5.03 -2.55 11.61
C LEU A 48 -4.25 -3.78 12.06
N LYS A 49 -3.77 -4.59 11.10
CA LYS A 49 -2.88 -5.73 11.40
C LYS A 49 -1.57 -5.30 12.07
N THR A 50 -1.13 -4.06 11.82
CA THR A 50 0.06 -3.43 12.41
C THR A 50 -0.30 -2.49 13.56
N GLY A 51 -1.54 -2.54 14.05
CA GLY A 51 -2.08 -1.57 15.00
C GLY A 51 -1.46 -1.57 16.38
N GLU A 52 -0.63 -2.57 16.70
CA GLU A 52 0.11 -2.65 17.96
C GLU A 52 1.49 -2.00 17.90
N ILE A 53 1.99 -1.75 16.68
CA ILE A 53 3.34 -1.25 16.43
C ILE A 53 3.34 0.03 15.58
N GLU A 54 4.47 0.70 15.61
CA GLU A 54 4.80 1.84 14.76
C GLU A 54 6.30 1.87 14.46
N VAL A 55 6.69 2.63 13.44
CA VAL A 55 8.10 2.84 13.08
C VAL A 55 8.50 4.26 13.48
N VAL A 56 9.47 4.37 14.38
CA VAL A 56 10.15 5.64 14.67
C VAL A 56 11.16 5.88 13.55
N VAL A 57 10.90 6.90 12.74
CA VAL A 57 11.64 7.16 11.51
C VAL A 57 12.93 7.91 11.82
N SER A 58 14.06 7.30 11.52
CA SER A 58 15.37 7.96 11.60
C SER A 58 15.71 8.70 10.29
N LYS A 59 15.23 8.19 9.15
CA LYS A 59 15.44 8.77 7.83
C LYS A 59 14.20 8.60 6.96
N LEU A 60 13.78 9.68 6.32
CA LEU A 60 12.66 9.71 5.39
C LEU A 60 13.11 10.33 4.07
N THR A 61 12.77 9.69 2.96
CA THR A 61 13.00 10.23 1.61
C THR A 61 11.66 10.26 0.87
N ILE A 62 11.36 11.39 0.24
CA ILE A 62 10.31 11.46 -0.78
C ILE A 62 10.96 11.00 -2.09
N GLU A 63 10.71 9.76 -2.49
CA GLU A 63 11.22 9.19 -3.74
C GLU A 63 10.49 9.80 -4.94
N ASN A 64 9.17 10.02 -4.81
CA ASN A 64 8.39 10.66 -5.83
C ASN A 64 7.19 11.40 -5.25
N GLU A 65 6.98 12.63 -5.72
CA GLU A 65 5.80 13.42 -5.39
C GLU A 65 4.59 12.98 -6.22
N SER A 66 3.38 13.22 -5.69
CA SER A 66 2.14 12.98 -6.42
C SER A 66 1.35 14.27 -6.56
N ALA A 67 0.81 14.52 -7.75
CA ALA A 67 -0.29 15.47 -7.88
C ALA A 67 -1.48 15.02 -7.03
N VAL A 68 -2.36 15.95 -6.66
CA VAL A 68 -3.59 15.63 -5.91
C VAL A 68 -4.42 14.63 -6.72
N PRO A 69 -4.71 13.43 -6.18
CA PRO A 69 -5.50 12.44 -6.88
C PRO A 69 -6.92 12.96 -7.18
N PRO A 70 -7.50 12.63 -8.35
CA PRO A 70 -8.87 13.05 -8.70
C PRO A 70 -9.95 12.42 -7.79
N PHE A 71 -9.60 11.37 -7.05
CA PHE A 71 -10.43 10.75 -6.01
C PHE A 71 -9.54 10.03 -4.99
N ALA A 72 -10.07 9.82 -3.78
CA ALA A 72 -9.38 9.05 -2.75
C ALA A 72 -9.35 7.57 -3.12
N ILE A 73 -8.22 6.89 -2.89
CA ILE A 73 -8.09 5.47 -3.18
C ILE A 73 -9.11 4.68 -2.35
N ALA A 74 -9.80 3.76 -3.01
CA ALA A 74 -10.87 2.94 -2.43
C ALA A 74 -12.15 3.69 -2.02
N ASP A 75 -12.37 4.92 -2.51
CA ASP A 75 -13.65 5.59 -2.41
C ASP A 75 -14.70 4.91 -3.32
N GLU A 76 -15.74 4.34 -2.71
CA GLU A 76 -16.81 3.63 -3.41
C GLU A 76 -17.87 4.58 -4.03
N SER A 77 -17.87 5.86 -3.67
CA SER A 77 -18.81 6.85 -4.21
C SER A 77 -18.43 7.36 -5.61
N VAL A 78 -17.20 7.06 -6.06
CA VAL A 78 -16.67 7.48 -7.35
C VAL A 78 -17.32 6.69 -8.48
N ASN A 79 -17.79 7.40 -9.51
CA ASN A 79 -18.40 6.76 -10.68
C ASN A 79 -17.41 5.87 -11.45
N GLU A 80 -17.94 4.88 -12.15
CA GLU A 80 -17.13 3.88 -12.86
C GLU A 80 -16.29 4.48 -13.99
N GLU A 81 -16.83 5.43 -14.75
CA GLU A 81 -16.13 6.10 -15.84
C GLU A 81 -14.82 6.75 -15.36
N LEU A 82 -14.86 7.48 -14.23
CA LEU A 82 -13.69 8.13 -13.65
C LEU A 82 -12.69 7.09 -13.13
N ARG A 83 -13.18 6.02 -12.51
CA ARG A 83 -12.33 4.91 -12.03
C ARG A 83 -11.62 4.19 -13.18
N LEU A 84 -12.28 3.99 -14.32
CA LEU A 84 -11.68 3.40 -15.51
C LEU A 84 -10.70 4.35 -16.20
N LYS A 85 -11.00 5.66 -16.26
CA LYS A 85 -10.08 6.68 -16.77
C LYS A 85 -8.77 6.71 -15.98
N TYR A 86 -8.84 6.61 -14.66
CA TYR A 86 -7.68 6.56 -13.77
C TYR A 86 -7.48 5.16 -13.18
N ARG A 87 -7.61 4.11 -14.01
CA ARG A 87 -7.57 2.72 -13.56
C ARG A 87 -6.27 2.37 -12.83
N PHE A 88 -5.16 3.02 -13.14
CA PHE A 88 -3.88 2.85 -12.44
C PHE A 88 -3.95 3.29 -10.96
N LEU A 89 -4.78 4.27 -10.60
CA LEU A 89 -5.07 4.63 -9.20
C LEU A 89 -6.05 3.64 -8.59
N ASP A 90 -7.11 3.28 -9.30
CA ASP A 90 -8.13 2.36 -8.80
C ASP A 90 -7.55 0.96 -8.51
N LEU A 91 -6.60 0.48 -9.32
CA LEU A 91 -5.89 -0.79 -9.08
C LEU A 91 -5.05 -0.82 -7.79
N ARG A 92 -4.81 0.34 -7.15
CA ARG A 92 -4.18 0.41 -5.83
C ARG A 92 -5.16 0.04 -4.70
N ASN A 93 -6.47 0.00 -4.97
CA ASN A 93 -7.49 -0.47 -4.03
C ASN A 93 -7.20 -1.93 -3.64
N PRO A 94 -7.04 -2.25 -2.33
CA PRO A 94 -6.78 -3.61 -1.86
C PRO A 94 -7.74 -4.66 -2.42
N LYS A 95 -9.05 -4.33 -2.52
CA LYS A 95 -10.08 -5.24 -3.04
C LYS A 95 -9.82 -5.63 -4.50
N LEU A 96 -9.45 -4.66 -5.35
CA LEU A 96 -9.14 -4.94 -6.75
C LEU A 96 -7.83 -5.71 -6.90
N TYR A 97 -6.82 -5.34 -6.10
CA TYR A 97 -5.57 -6.10 -6.06
C TYR A 97 -5.81 -7.57 -5.69
N GLU A 98 -6.66 -7.84 -4.70
CA GLU A 98 -7.04 -9.20 -4.28
C GLU A 98 -7.77 -9.95 -5.41
N ASN A 99 -8.68 -9.29 -6.13
CA ASN A 99 -9.35 -9.90 -7.29
C ASN A 99 -8.35 -10.32 -8.38
N PHE A 100 -7.39 -9.46 -8.74
CA PHE A 100 -6.37 -9.79 -9.73
C PHE A 100 -5.37 -10.84 -9.24
N ALA A 101 -4.99 -10.80 -7.95
CA ALA A 101 -4.14 -11.82 -7.33
C ALA A 101 -4.84 -13.19 -7.33
N LEU A 102 -6.14 -13.24 -7.02
CA LEU A 102 -6.93 -14.46 -7.08
C LEU A 102 -7.05 -14.99 -8.51
N ARG A 103 -7.35 -14.12 -9.48
CA ARG A 103 -7.38 -14.49 -10.90
C ARG A 103 -6.04 -15.09 -11.35
N SER A 104 -4.92 -14.45 -11.00
CA SER A 104 -3.59 -14.96 -11.31
C SER A 104 -3.35 -16.36 -10.72
N LYS A 105 -3.66 -16.55 -9.43
CA LYS A 105 -3.55 -17.86 -8.75
C LYS A 105 -4.43 -18.92 -9.41
N ALA A 106 -5.66 -18.59 -9.78
CA ALA A 106 -6.58 -19.50 -10.44
C ALA A 106 -6.05 -19.92 -11.83
N CYS A 107 -5.55 -18.98 -12.63
CA CYS A 107 -4.95 -19.29 -13.93
C CYS A 107 -3.72 -20.18 -13.79
N ILE A 108 -2.84 -19.92 -12.82
CA ILE A 108 -1.66 -20.76 -12.54
C ILE A 108 -2.09 -22.17 -12.12
N ALA A 109 -3.07 -22.29 -11.21
CA ALA A 109 -3.57 -23.58 -10.75
C ALA A 109 -4.16 -24.40 -11.90
N ALA A 110 -4.95 -23.77 -12.78
CA ALA A 110 -5.52 -24.42 -13.95
C ALA A 110 -4.44 -24.92 -14.92
N ARG A 111 -3.46 -24.08 -15.25
CA ARG A 111 -2.32 -24.46 -16.11
C ARG A 111 -1.52 -25.61 -15.52
N ASN A 112 -1.16 -25.53 -14.24
CA ASN A 112 -0.43 -26.59 -13.54
C ASN A 112 -1.21 -27.91 -13.53
N SER A 113 -2.53 -27.85 -13.35
CA SER A 113 -3.39 -29.05 -13.42
C SER A 113 -3.36 -29.69 -14.82
N LEU A 114 -3.50 -28.90 -15.87
CA LEU A 114 -3.48 -29.40 -17.25
C LEU A 114 -2.10 -29.96 -17.63
N ALA A 115 -1.03 -29.25 -17.26
CA ALA A 115 0.34 -29.71 -17.47
C ALA A 115 0.60 -31.05 -16.77
N ASN A 116 0.13 -31.22 -15.53
CA ASN A 116 0.24 -32.48 -14.79
C ASN A 116 -0.55 -33.63 -15.42
N MET A 117 -1.58 -33.33 -16.22
CA MET A 117 -2.35 -34.31 -16.99
C MET A 117 -1.74 -34.60 -18.37
N GLY A 118 -0.59 -34.00 -18.71
CA GLY A 118 0.11 -34.20 -19.97
C GLY A 118 -0.42 -33.36 -21.14
N PHE A 119 -1.26 -32.35 -20.88
CA PHE A 119 -1.67 -31.40 -21.90
C PHE A 119 -0.50 -30.45 -22.23
N LEU A 120 -0.34 -30.15 -23.53
CA LEU A 120 0.60 -29.14 -24.02
C LEU A 120 -0.10 -27.78 -24.11
N GLU A 121 0.55 -26.72 -23.62
CA GLU A 121 0.12 -25.33 -23.83
C GLU A 121 0.65 -24.85 -25.19
N VAL A 122 -0.24 -24.35 -26.05
CA VAL A 122 0.05 -23.86 -27.41
C VAL A 122 -0.55 -22.46 -27.53
N GLU A 123 0.23 -21.51 -28.06
CA GLU A 123 -0.17 -20.11 -28.30
C GLU A 123 -1.03 -19.93 -29.55
#